data_AF-A0A2S1XPN1-F1
#
_entry.id   AF-A0A2S1XPN1-F1
#
_cell.length_a   1.000
_cell.length_b   1.000
_cell.length_c   1.000
_cell.angle_alpha   90.00
_cell.angle_beta   90.00
_cell.angle_gamma   90.00
#
_symmetry.space_group_name_H-M   'P 1'
#
loop_
_entity.id
_entity.type
_entity.pdbx_description
1 polymer ?
#
loop_
_entity_poly.entity_id
_entity_poly.type
_entity_poly.pdbx_seq_one_letter_code
_entity_poly.pdbx_strand_id
1 'polypeptide(L)'
;MTPFQRILGAAFDELPGPVRTLHALTTSVHTAGLADIRAAANPGAWLLCKVAGLPKPGQGVPVSVSFHPDGRGREFWNRHFAGRRYASTMEAGRQRDDGLLIERFGPFDLLFRLQPTQGRLAWSLVGWRVLGMPLPAWSRPTIECSESGDGTRFLFDIDVAFPLVGHVVHYRGWLDVIEQVSAITQPGCLPSASPYQGSGQWEACVATERTRPVGRAGGARIAHRRPGALESREGAPSADDERRAWRCRWSA
;
A
#
# COMPACT_ATOMS: atom_id res chain seq x y z
N MET A 1 8.21 -9.98 -14.51
CA MET A 1 7.30 -8.94 -15.03
C MET A 1 6.13 -8.81 -14.07
N THR A 2 5.77 -7.59 -13.68
CA THR A 2 4.65 -7.32 -12.77
C THR A 2 3.30 -7.47 -13.50
N PRO A 3 2.17 -7.57 -12.76
CA PRO A 3 0.83 -7.58 -13.38
C PRO A 3 0.61 -6.38 -14.32
N PHE A 4 1.01 -5.19 -13.89
CA PHE A 4 0.84 -3.94 -14.64
C PHE A 4 1.63 -3.92 -15.94
N GLN A 5 2.91 -4.30 -15.89
CA GLN A 5 3.74 -4.43 -17.08
C GLN A 5 3.16 -5.44 -18.07
N ARG A 6 2.61 -6.56 -17.57
CA ARG A 6 1.97 -7.58 -18.42
C ARG A 6 0.74 -7.05 -19.15
N ILE A 7 -0.10 -6.27 -18.47
CA ILE A 7 -1.36 -5.78 -19.01
C ILE A 7 -1.14 -4.60 -19.95
N LEU A 8 -0.29 -3.65 -19.55
CA LEU A 8 -0.10 -2.39 -20.27
C LEU A 8 0.89 -2.50 -21.43
N GLY A 9 1.81 -3.47 -21.39
CA GLY A 9 2.84 -3.64 -22.41
C GLY A 9 3.64 -2.35 -22.61
N ALA A 10 3.82 -1.92 -23.86
CA ALA A 10 4.56 -0.69 -24.20
C ALA A 10 3.95 0.59 -23.57
N ALA A 11 2.63 0.62 -23.34
CA ALA A 11 1.97 1.78 -22.74
C ALA A 11 2.33 1.95 -21.24
N PHE A 12 3.00 0.98 -20.63
CA PHE A 12 3.58 1.11 -19.30
C PHE A 12 4.66 2.20 -19.23
N ASP A 13 5.39 2.42 -20.32
CA ASP A 13 6.48 3.41 -20.36
C ASP A 13 5.95 4.86 -20.38
N GLU A 14 4.70 5.05 -20.79
CA GLU A 14 3.99 6.33 -20.81
C GLU A 14 3.47 6.77 -19.43
N LEU A 15 3.56 5.90 -18.42
CA LEU A 15 3.08 6.19 -17.08
C LEU A 15 3.93 7.27 -16.39
N PRO A 16 3.31 8.09 -15.50
CA PRO A 16 4.05 9.01 -14.65
C PRO A 16 5.15 8.30 -13.86
N GLY A 17 6.29 8.95 -13.68
CA GLY A 17 7.47 8.36 -13.01
C GLY A 17 7.16 7.64 -11.69
N PRO A 18 6.47 8.28 -10.71
CA PRO A 18 6.12 7.62 -9.46
C PRO A 18 5.23 6.38 -9.62
N VAL A 19 4.24 6.45 -10.52
CA VAL A 19 3.31 5.35 -10.82
C VAL A 19 4.08 4.20 -11.47
N ARG A 20 4.94 4.50 -12.44
CA ARG A 20 5.78 3.51 -13.13
C ARG A 20 6.73 2.81 -12.17
N THR A 21 7.38 3.57 -11.27
CA THR A 21 8.30 3.02 -10.26
C THR A 21 7.59 2.04 -9.32
N LEU A 22 6.41 2.42 -8.82
CA LEU A 22 5.65 1.60 -7.87
C LEU A 22 5.11 0.32 -8.53
N HIS A 23 4.71 0.39 -9.80
CA HIS A 23 4.21 -0.77 -10.53
C HIS A 23 5.28 -1.60 -11.23
N ALA A 24 6.54 -1.20 -11.14
CA ALA A 24 7.71 -1.95 -11.63
C ALA A 24 8.45 -2.71 -10.51
N LEU A 25 7.91 -2.71 -9.29
CA LEU A 25 8.57 -3.32 -8.14
C LEU A 25 8.84 -4.81 -8.33
N THR A 26 10.07 -5.21 -8.01
CA THR A 26 10.53 -6.60 -7.95
C THR A 26 10.81 -7.06 -6.53
N THR A 27 10.94 -6.12 -5.60
CA THR A 27 11.16 -6.34 -4.17
C THR A 27 10.06 -5.66 -3.36
N SER A 28 9.97 -6.05 -2.09
CA SER A 28 8.97 -5.48 -1.19
C SER A 28 9.30 -4.03 -0.83
N VAL A 29 8.30 -3.17 -0.84
CA VAL A 29 8.43 -1.74 -0.51
C VAL A 29 7.34 -1.31 0.44
N HIS A 30 7.72 -0.47 1.39
CA HIS A 30 6.80 0.22 2.28
C HIS A 30 6.67 1.68 1.88
N THR A 31 5.44 2.15 1.83
CA THR A 31 5.09 3.54 1.52
C THR A 31 4.24 4.13 2.64
N ALA A 32 4.32 5.44 2.82
CA ALA A 32 3.47 6.17 3.75
C ALA A 32 3.09 7.54 3.21
N GLY A 33 1.99 8.07 3.70
CA GLY A 33 1.54 9.41 3.36
C GLY A 33 0.21 9.74 4.03
N LEU A 34 -0.58 10.59 3.37
CA LEU A 34 -1.83 11.10 3.90
C LEU A 34 -2.96 10.93 2.88
N ALA A 35 -4.16 10.66 3.40
CA ALA A 35 -5.37 10.56 2.61
C ALA A 35 -6.51 11.42 3.18
N ASP A 36 -7.27 12.04 2.30
CA ASP A 36 -8.59 12.60 2.60
C ASP A 36 -9.65 11.58 2.19
N ILE A 37 -10.52 11.21 3.13
CA ILE A 37 -11.56 10.20 2.94
C ILE A 37 -12.92 10.83 3.22
N ARG A 38 -13.81 10.74 2.24
CA ARG A 38 -15.22 11.09 2.35
C ARG A 38 -16.03 9.82 2.21
N ALA A 39 -16.91 9.52 3.15
CA ALA A 39 -17.90 8.45 2.97
C ALA A 39 -19.30 9.01 3.04
N ALA A 40 -20.24 8.35 2.36
CA ALA A 40 -21.65 8.71 2.47
C ALA A 40 -22.16 8.46 3.90
N ALA A 41 -23.03 9.35 4.36
CA ALA A 41 -23.65 9.27 5.68
C ALA A 41 -24.82 8.27 5.75
N ASN A 42 -25.12 7.54 4.66
CA ASN A 42 -26.25 6.64 4.63
C ASN A 42 -25.94 5.28 5.33
N PRO A 43 -26.92 4.65 5.98
CA PRO A 43 -26.68 3.41 6.74
C PRO A 43 -26.16 2.24 5.89
N GLY A 44 -26.57 2.16 4.62
CA GLY A 44 -26.11 1.11 3.70
C GLY A 44 -24.63 1.24 3.38
N ALA A 45 -24.16 2.45 3.08
CA ALA A 45 -22.75 2.77 2.85
C ALA A 45 -21.93 2.53 4.11
N TRP A 46 -22.46 2.89 5.29
CA TRP A 46 -21.80 2.60 6.56
C TRP A 46 -21.61 1.09 6.78
N LEU A 47 -22.65 0.28 6.53
CA LEU A 47 -22.56 -1.17 6.68
C LEU A 47 -21.57 -1.78 5.68
N LEU A 48 -21.61 -1.36 4.41
CA LEU A 48 -20.65 -1.79 3.40
C LEU A 48 -19.22 -1.41 3.78
N CYS A 49 -18.99 -0.17 4.22
CA CYS A 49 -17.70 0.28 4.73
C CYS A 49 -17.24 -0.54 5.94
N LYS A 50 -18.16 -0.99 6.80
CA LYS A 50 -17.83 -1.83 7.95
C LYS A 50 -17.41 -3.24 7.50
N VAL A 51 -18.21 -3.88 6.66
CA VAL A 51 -17.98 -5.25 6.15
C VAL A 51 -16.73 -5.33 5.27
N ALA A 52 -16.56 -4.38 4.35
CA ALA A 52 -15.43 -4.36 3.42
C ALA A 52 -14.14 -3.77 4.03
N GLY A 53 -14.12 -3.38 5.30
CA GLY A 53 -12.90 -2.87 5.93
C GLY A 53 -12.45 -1.48 5.46
N LEU A 54 -13.28 -0.75 4.70
CA LEU A 54 -12.91 0.50 4.01
C LEU A 54 -12.50 1.63 4.97
N PRO A 55 -11.72 2.64 4.56
CA PRO A 55 -11.23 3.68 5.47
C PRO A 55 -12.34 4.46 6.20
N LYS A 56 -12.07 4.95 7.42
CA LYS A 56 -13.00 5.87 8.10
C LYS A 56 -12.92 7.27 7.48
N PRO A 57 -14.03 8.01 7.37
CA PRO A 57 -14.00 9.41 6.94
C PRO A 57 -13.07 10.25 7.81
N GLY A 58 -12.34 11.15 7.18
CA GLY A 58 -11.38 12.02 7.85
C GLY A 58 -10.53 12.81 6.86
N GLN A 59 -9.88 13.86 7.34
CA GLN A 59 -8.92 14.64 6.57
C GLN A 59 -7.51 14.39 7.09
N GLY A 60 -6.54 14.30 6.19
CA GLY A 60 -5.14 14.04 6.55
C GLY A 60 -4.96 12.74 7.33
N VAL A 61 -5.72 11.70 6.97
CA VAL A 61 -5.66 10.38 7.59
C VAL A 61 -4.34 9.71 7.22
N PRO A 62 -3.52 9.29 8.19
CA PRO A 62 -2.29 8.56 7.90
C PRO A 62 -2.59 7.26 7.14
N VAL A 63 -1.91 7.10 6.01
CA VAL A 63 -1.96 5.91 5.17
C VAL A 63 -0.58 5.29 5.06
N SER A 64 -0.51 3.96 5.14
CA SER A 64 0.65 3.21 4.68
C SER A 64 0.24 2.04 3.82
N VAL A 65 1.01 1.79 2.76
CA VAL A 65 0.79 0.69 1.84
C VAL A 65 2.09 -0.09 1.69
N SER A 66 2.00 -1.39 1.89
CA SER A 66 3.11 -2.33 1.67
C SER A 66 2.82 -3.12 0.40
N PHE A 67 3.77 -3.10 -0.51
CA PHE A 67 3.72 -3.80 -1.79
C PHE A 67 4.68 -4.97 -1.71
N HIS A 68 4.19 -6.18 -1.99
CA HIS A 68 4.97 -7.40 -1.95
C HIS A 68 4.81 -8.17 -3.27
N PRO A 69 5.67 -7.91 -4.26
CA PRO A 69 5.73 -8.72 -5.47
C PRO A 69 6.15 -10.16 -5.13
N ASP A 70 5.47 -11.15 -5.70
CA ASP A 70 5.76 -12.57 -5.44
C ASP A 70 6.81 -13.18 -6.39
N GLY A 71 7.32 -12.38 -7.32
CA GLY A 71 8.26 -12.79 -8.37
C GLY A 71 7.66 -13.69 -9.46
N ARG A 72 6.41 -14.13 -9.32
CA ARG A 72 5.69 -15.03 -10.24
C ARG A 72 4.56 -14.32 -11.01
N GLY A 73 4.53 -12.99 -10.94
CA GLY A 73 3.57 -12.16 -11.65
C GLY A 73 2.31 -11.84 -10.85
N ARG A 74 2.35 -11.98 -9.51
CA ARG A 74 1.35 -11.43 -8.60
C ARG A 74 2.00 -10.44 -7.64
N GLU A 75 1.16 -9.60 -7.06
CA GLU A 75 1.59 -8.61 -6.09
C GLU A 75 0.60 -8.56 -4.93
N PHE A 76 1.10 -8.65 -3.70
CA PHE A 76 0.27 -8.57 -2.50
C PHE A 76 0.34 -7.17 -1.92
N TRP A 77 -0.81 -6.57 -1.73
CA TRP A 77 -0.95 -5.21 -1.23
C TRP A 77 -1.54 -5.27 0.17
N ASN A 78 -0.86 -4.63 1.12
CA ASN A 78 -1.37 -4.48 2.48
C ASN A 78 -1.52 -2.99 2.80
N ARG A 79 -2.76 -2.56 3.00
CA ARG A 79 -3.09 -1.15 3.19
C ARG A 79 -3.54 -0.88 4.61
N HIS A 80 -3.06 0.22 5.18
CA HIS A 80 -3.37 0.69 6.52
C HIS A 80 -3.87 2.12 6.47
N PHE A 81 -5.09 2.34 6.92
CA PHE A 81 -5.72 3.66 7.02
C PHE A 81 -6.19 3.86 8.46
N ALA A 82 -5.46 4.66 9.24
CA ALA A 82 -5.75 4.98 10.64
C ALA A 82 -6.43 3.85 11.46
N GLY A 83 -5.75 2.70 11.55
CA GLY A 83 -6.21 1.54 12.34
C GLY A 83 -7.11 0.55 11.60
N ARG A 84 -7.53 0.82 10.36
CA ARG A 84 -8.18 -0.17 9.49
C ARG A 84 -7.14 -0.77 8.55
N ARG A 85 -7.14 -2.10 8.44
CA ARG A 85 -6.23 -2.86 7.58
C ARG A 85 -7.07 -3.63 6.56
N TYR A 86 -6.66 -3.60 5.31
CA TYR A 86 -7.24 -4.46 4.29
C TYR A 86 -6.15 -4.85 3.29
N ALA A 87 -6.21 -6.11 2.85
CA ALA A 87 -5.18 -6.71 2.01
C ALA A 87 -5.82 -7.30 0.76
N SER A 88 -5.14 -7.18 -0.36
CA SER A 88 -5.56 -7.77 -1.63
C SER A 88 -4.38 -8.33 -2.40
N THR A 89 -4.69 -9.22 -3.33
CA THR A 89 -3.72 -9.78 -4.27
C THR A 89 -4.07 -9.27 -5.66
N MET A 90 -3.08 -8.67 -6.33
CA MET A 90 -3.18 -8.19 -7.70
C MET A 90 -2.55 -9.22 -8.65
N GLU A 91 -3.27 -9.56 -9.72
CA GLU A 91 -2.73 -10.43 -10.77
C GLU A 91 -3.27 -10.05 -12.14
N ALA A 92 -2.48 -10.30 -13.18
CA ALA A 92 -2.94 -10.13 -14.56
C ALA A 92 -3.83 -11.31 -14.97
N GLY A 93 -5.03 -11.00 -15.44
CA GLY A 93 -6.00 -11.97 -15.92
C GLY A 93 -5.47 -12.86 -17.04
N ARG A 94 -6.20 -13.94 -17.29
CA ARG A 94 -5.84 -14.98 -18.27
C ARG A 94 -7.10 -15.43 -19.00
N GLN A 95 -6.92 -15.99 -20.20
CA GLN A 95 -8.00 -16.54 -21.02
C GLN A 95 -9.11 -15.49 -21.23
N ARG A 96 -10.31 -15.74 -20.71
CA ARG A 96 -11.45 -14.82 -20.84
C ARG A 96 -11.27 -13.46 -20.15
N ASP A 97 -10.32 -13.38 -19.22
CA ASP A 97 -10.00 -12.15 -18.47
C ASP A 97 -8.68 -11.52 -18.92
N ASP A 98 -8.14 -11.94 -20.08
CA ASP A 98 -6.87 -11.41 -20.57
C ASP A 98 -6.94 -9.89 -20.80
N GLY A 99 -5.86 -9.18 -20.47
CA GLY A 99 -5.81 -7.71 -20.49
C GLY A 99 -6.54 -7.02 -19.33
N LEU A 100 -7.07 -7.76 -18.35
CA LEU A 100 -7.66 -7.19 -17.12
C LEU A 100 -6.75 -7.39 -15.92
N LEU A 101 -6.76 -6.43 -15.00
CA LEU A 101 -6.18 -6.59 -13.67
C LEU A 101 -7.23 -7.21 -12.76
N ILE A 102 -6.88 -8.29 -12.06
CA ILE A 102 -7.75 -8.94 -11.08
C ILE A 102 -7.23 -8.59 -9.69
N GLU A 103 -8.02 -7.82 -8.94
CA GLU A 103 -7.80 -7.60 -7.51
C GLU A 103 -8.64 -8.60 -6.72
N ARG A 104 -7.98 -9.51 -6.00
CA ARG A 104 -8.63 -10.45 -5.08
C ARG A 104 -8.68 -9.84 -3.69
N PHE A 105 -9.88 -9.56 -3.22
CA PHE A 105 -10.14 -8.95 -1.93
C PHE A 105 -11.11 -9.82 -1.14
N GLY A 106 -10.58 -10.65 -0.23
CA GLY A 106 -11.40 -11.62 0.51
C GLY A 106 -12.17 -12.55 -0.43
N PRO A 107 -13.51 -12.64 -0.35
CA PRO A 107 -14.31 -13.48 -1.23
C PRO A 107 -14.58 -12.83 -2.61
N PHE A 108 -14.10 -11.60 -2.84
CA PHE A 108 -14.38 -10.84 -4.04
C PHE A 108 -13.20 -10.90 -5.02
N ASP A 109 -13.50 -11.13 -6.30
CA ASP A 109 -12.57 -10.80 -7.38
C ASP A 109 -13.09 -9.56 -8.11
N LEU A 110 -12.29 -8.51 -8.17
CA LEU A 110 -12.60 -7.26 -8.86
C LEU A 110 -11.78 -7.20 -10.14
N LEU A 111 -12.44 -7.10 -11.30
CA LEU A 111 -11.79 -7.09 -12.61
C LEU A 111 -11.74 -5.66 -13.15
N PHE A 112 -10.54 -5.11 -13.23
CA PHE A 112 -10.29 -3.75 -13.67
C PHE A 112 -9.72 -3.69 -15.07
N ARG A 113 -10.20 -2.73 -15.85
CA ARG A 113 -9.56 -2.32 -17.10
C ARG A 113 -8.60 -1.18 -16.81
N LEU A 114 -7.35 -1.35 -17.21
CA LEU A 114 -6.32 -0.31 -17.07
C LEU A 114 -6.28 0.55 -18.34
N GLN A 115 -6.25 1.86 -18.15
CA GLN A 115 -6.20 2.85 -19.22
C GLN A 115 -5.10 3.86 -18.94
N PRO A 116 -3.92 3.71 -19.55
CA PRO A 116 -2.89 4.74 -19.48
C PRO A 116 -3.38 5.96 -20.26
N THR A 117 -3.29 7.13 -19.65
CA THR A 117 -3.62 8.42 -20.27
C THR A 117 -2.49 9.41 -19.97
N GLN A 118 -2.48 10.56 -20.62
CA GLN A 118 -1.44 11.57 -20.38
C GLN A 118 -1.44 12.01 -18.90
N GLY A 119 -0.37 11.65 -18.19
CA GLY A 119 -0.14 12.06 -16.80
C GLY A 119 -0.85 11.23 -15.73
N ARG A 120 -1.59 10.17 -16.08
CA ARG A 120 -2.23 9.28 -15.10
C ARG A 120 -2.56 7.90 -15.66
N LEU A 121 -2.74 6.95 -14.75
CA LEU A 121 -3.29 5.63 -15.03
C LEU A 121 -4.69 5.53 -14.43
N ALA A 122 -5.71 5.36 -15.28
CA ALA A 122 -7.11 5.24 -14.86
C ALA A 122 -7.55 3.76 -14.88
N TRP A 123 -8.23 3.31 -13.83
CA TRP A 123 -8.70 1.93 -13.70
C TRP A 123 -10.19 1.95 -13.41
N SER A 124 -10.95 1.26 -14.25
CA SER A 124 -12.41 1.15 -14.08
C SER A 124 -12.79 -0.30 -13.86
N LEU A 125 -13.63 -0.57 -12.85
CA LEU A 125 -14.13 -1.91 -12.61
C LEU A 125 -15.08 -2.33 -13.73
N VAL A 126 -14.75 -3.37 -14.49
CA VAL A 126 -15.58 -3.86 -15.61
C VAL A 126 -16.32 -5.15 -15.27
N GLY A 127 -15.92 -5.84 -14.21
CA GLY A 127 -16.56 -7.07 -13.75
C GLY A 127 -16.22 -7.38 -12.30
N TRP A 128 -17.02 -8.23 -11.68
CA TRP A 128 -16.74 -8.69 -10.33
C TRP A 128 -17.31 -10.09 -10.08
N ARG A 129 -16.71 -10.80 -9.12
CA ARG A 129 -17.08 -12.15 -8.72
C ARG A 129 -17.19 -12.24 -7.22
N VAL A 130 -18.04 -13.16 -6.76
CA VAL A 130 -18.10 -13.57 -5.36
C VAL A 130 -17.87 -15.07 -5.31
N LEU A 131 -16.89 -15.51 -4.52
CA LEU A 131 -16.47 -16.91 -4.42
C LEU A 131 -16.18 -17.54 -5.79
N GLY A 132 -15.59 -16.76 -6.70
CA GLY A 132 -15.25 -17.18 -8.07
C GLY A 132 -16.40 -17.18 -9.08
N MET A 133 -17.65 -16.94 -8.64
CA MET A 133 -18.80 -16.89 -9.55
C MET A 133 -19.00 -15.46 -10.08
N PRO A 134 -19.10 -15.26 -11.42
CA PRO A 134 -19.36 -13.95 -11.99
C PRO A 134 -20.74 -13.45 -11.58
N LEU A 135 -20.80 -12.20 -11.13
CA LEU A 135 -22.07 -11.56 -10.77
C LEU A 135 -22.66 -10.80 -11.96
N PRO A 136 -24.00 -10.63 -12.00
CA PRO A 136 -24.67 -9.86 -13.05
C PRO A 136 -24.21 -8.40 -13.11
N ALA A 137 -24.23 -7.81 -14.31
CA ALA A 137 -23.78 -6.43 -14.52
C ALA A 137 -24.56 -5.39 -13.70
N TRP A 138 -25.84 -5.63 -13.41
CA TRP A 138 -26.69 -4.72 -12.64
C TRP A 138 -26.30 -4.62 -11.15
N SER A 139 -25.56 -5.59 -10.62
CA SER A 139 -25.10 -5.56 -9.22
C SER A 139 -23.71 -4.95 -9.06
N ARG A 140 -22.98 -4.77 -10.17
CA ARG A 140 -21.59 -4.31 -10.19
C ARG A 140 -21.45 -2.93 -9.55
N PRO A 141 -20.57 -2.75 -8.55
CA PRO A 141 -20.24 -1.42 -8.05
C PRO A 141 -19.50 -0.63 -9.14
N THR A 142 -19.65 0.68 -9.11
CA THR A 142 -18.77 1.58 -9.86
C THR A 142 -17.55 1.82 -8.99
N ILE A 143 -16.39 1.41 -9.47
CA ILE A 143 -15.11 1.71 -8.83
C ILE A 143 -14.23 2.34 -9.90
N GLU A 144 -13.88 3.60 -9.69
CA GLU A 144 -12.99 4.37 -10.53
C GLU A 144 -11.76 4.75 -9.72
N CYS A 145 -10.59 4.32 -10.20
CA CYS A 145 -9.32 4.64 -9.60
C CYS A 145 -8.51 5.47 -10.59
N SER A 146 -7.81 6.48 -10.11
CA SER A 146 -6.83 7.23 -10.88
C SER A 146 -5.53 7.34 -10.09
N GLU A 147 -4.42 7.03 -10.75
CA GLU A 147 -3.09 7.11 -10.19
C GLU A 147 -2.26 8.10 -11.01
N SER A 148 -1.58 9.02 -10.33
CA SER A 148 -0.73 10.03 -10.98
C SER A 148 0.51 10.30 -10.14
N GLY A 149 1.36 11.23 -10.58
CA GLY A 149 2.57 11.59 -9.84
C GLY A 149 2.72 13.10 -9.70
N ASP A 150 3.27 13.53 -8.57
CA ASP A 150 3.72 14.90 -8.33
C ASP A 150 5.16 14.85 -7.77
N GLY A 151 6.15 15.17 -8.60
CA GLY A 151 7.55 14.96 -8.29
C GLY A 151 7.86 13.48 -8.02
N THR A 152 8.22 13.15 -6.77
CA THR A 152 8.47 11.77 -6.31
C THR A 152 7.24 11.09 -5.73
N ARG A 153 6.18 11.85 -5.44
CA ARG A 153 4.99 11.35 -4.74
C ARG A 153 4.10 10.59 -5.69
N PHE A 154 3.66 9.43 -5.25
CA PHE A 154 2.59 8.67 -5.90
C PHE A 154 1.24 9.21 -5.41
N LEU A 155 0.40 9.65 -6.32
CA LEU A 155 -0.94 10.16 -6.03
C LEU A 155 -2.00 9.13 -6.40
N PHE A 156 -3.00 8.97 -5.54
CA PHE A 156 -4.15 8.10 -5.81
C PHE A 156 -5.46 8.84 -5.54
N ASP A 157 -6.49 8.52 -6.32
CA ASP A 157 -7.86 8.99 -6.16
C ASP A 157 -8.79 7.81 -6.51
N ILE A 158 -9.64 7.41 -5.56
CA ILE A 158 -10.46 6.20 -5.63
C ILE A 158 -11.88 6.54 -5.22
N ASP A 159 -12.81 6.36 -6.14
CA ASP A 159 -14.25 6.55 -5.93
C ASP A 159 -14.98 5.21 -6.04
N VAL A 160 -15.89 4.97 -5.09
CA VAL A 160 -16.65 3.72 -4.95
C VAL A 160 -18.12 4.04 -4.74
N ALA A 161 -18.96 3.53 -5.64
CA ALA A 161 -20.41 3.62 -5.56
C ALA A 161 -21.07 2.25 -5.83
N PHE A 162 -22.23 2.01 -5.24
CA PHE A 162 -23.03 0.80 -5.47
C PHE A 162 -24.38 1.17 -6.09
N PRO A 163 -24.93 0.36 -7.02
CA PRO A 163 -26.17 0.67 -7.74
C PRO A 163 -27.38 1.02 -6.87
N LEU A 164 -27.54 0.36 -5.70
CA LEU A 164 -28.68 0.58 -4.79
C LEU A 164 -28.39 1.56 -3.65
N VAL A 165 -27.12 1.76 -3.31
CA VAL A 165 -26.70 2.54 -2.14
C VAL A 165 -26.19 3.94 -2.53
N GLY A 166 -25.87 4.12 -3.82
CA GLY A 166 -25.20 5.31 -4.33
C GLY A 166 -23.72 5.33 -3.95
N HIS A 167 -23.15 6.53 -3.92
CA HIS A 167 -21.77 6.76 -3.47
C HIS A 167 -21.55 6.18 -2.07
N VAL A 168 -20.46 5.45 -1.88
CA VAL A 168 -20.09 4.81 -0.61
C VAL A 168 -18.88 5.52 -0.02
N VAL A 169 -17.78 5.61 -0.77
CA VAL A 169 -16.55 6.25 -0.32
C VAL A 169 -15.77 6.83 -1.49
N HIS A 170 -15.25 8.03 -1.29
CA HIS A 170 -14.26 8.67 -2.15
C HIS A 170 -13.06 9.00 -1.30
N TYR A 171 -11.90 8.52 -1.68
CA TYR A 171 -10.67 8.83 -0.98
C TYR A 171 -9.52 9.05 -1.92
N ARG A 172 -8.70 10.01 -1.55
CA ARG A 172 -7.55 10.44 -2.34
C ARG A 172 -6.41 10.79 -1.43
N GLY A 173 -5.20 10.71 -1.95
CA GLY A 173 -4.04 10.98 -1.15
C GLY A 173 -2.77 10.83 -1.94
N TRP A 174 -1.68 10.79 -1.19
CA TRP A 174 -0.35 10.60 -1.74
C TRP A 174 0.45 9.66 -0.86
N LEU A 175 1.45 9.04 -1.47
CA LEU A 175 2.40 8.12 -0.85
C LEU A 175 3.81 8.50 -1.26
N ASP A 176 4.71 8.49 -0.28
CA ASP A 176 6.15 8.49 -0.47
C ASP A 176 6.72 7.12 -0.06
N VAL A 177 7.80 6.71 -0.74
CA VAL A 177 8.54 5.49 -0.38
C VAL A 177 9.34 5.77 0.90
N ILE A 178 9.08 5.00 1.95
CA ILE A 178 9.74 5.18 3.26
C ILE A 178 10.87 4.16 3.48
N GLU A 179 10.78 2.98 2.89
CA GLU A 179 11.82 1.95 3.01
C GLU A 179 11.72 0.98 1.82
N GLN A 180 12.83 0.78 1.12
CA GLN A 180 13.02 -0.37 0.25
C GLN A 180 13.77 -1.41 1.08
N VAL A 181 13.14 -2.54 1.38
CA VAL A 181 13.88 -3.66 1.97
C VAL A 181 14.74 -4.22 0.84
N SER A 182 15.93 -3.62 0.67
CA SER A 182 16.99 -4.21 -0.12
C SER A 182 17.31 -5.53 0.57
N ALA A 183 17.07 -6.65 -0.11
CA ALA A 183 17.64 -7.90 0.32
C ALA A 183 19.15 -7.68 0.38
N ILE A 184 19.69 -7.49 1.58
CA ILE A 184 21.11 -7.51 1.80
C ILE A 184 21.51 -8.95 1.51
N THR A 185 21.92 -9.22 0.27
CA THR A 185 22.83 -10.31 -0.01
C THR A 185 24.07 -10.04 0.83
N GLN A 186 24.16 -10.69 1.99
CA GLN A 186 25.39 -10.78 2.74
C GLN A 186 26.44 -11.41 1.80
N PRO A 187 27.54 -10.71 1.47
CA PRO A 187 28.63 -11.33 0.74
C PRO A 187 29.40 -12.24 1.71
N GLY A 188 29.47 -13.52 1.38
CA GLY A 188 30.52 -14.41 1.87
C GLY A 188 30.26 -15.06 3.23
N CYS A 189 29.70 -16.26 3.19
CA CYS A 189 30.30 -17.35 3.95
C CYS A 189 30.35 -18.56 3.03
N LEU A 190 31.52 -18.78 2.41
CA LEU A 190 31.80 -20.03 1.71
C LEU A 190 31.69 -21.17 2.72
N PRO A 191 30.94 -22.25 2.45
CA PRO A 191 31.08 -23.45 3.25
C PRO A 191 32.46 -24.05 2.97
N SER A 192 33.35 -23.92 3.95
CA SER A 192 34.56 -24.74 4.04
C SER A 192 34.12 -26.21 4.04
N ALA A 193 34.54 -26.95 3.03
CA ALA A 193 34.39 -28.40 2.99
C ALA A 193 35.11 -29.04 4.17
N SER A 194 34.44 -29.96 4.86
CA SER A 194 35.08 -31.12 5.49
C SER A 194 34.05 -32.24 5.70
N PRO A 195 34.38 -33.51 5.42
CA PRO A 195 33.43 -34.61 5.45
C PRO A 195 33.40 -35.27 6.84
N TYR A 196 32.22 -35.46 7.40
CA TYR A 196 32.04 -36.48 8.44
C TYR A 196 30.61 -37.05 8.43
N GLN A 197 30.52 -38.35 8.19
CA GLN A 197 29.32 -39.17 8.34
C GLN A 197 28.97 -39.33 9.82
N GLY A 198 27.69 -39.43 10.16
CA GLY A 198 27.30 -39.89 11.49
C GLY A 198 25.82 -39.69 11.80
N SER A 199 25.11 -40.80 11.87
CA SER A 199 23.75 -41.04 12.37
C SER A 199 23.38 -40.36 13.70
N GLY A 200 22.10 -40.06 13.88
CA GLY A 200 21.46 -39.85 15.19
C GLY A 200 20.52 -38.64 15.18
N GLN A 201 19.21 -38.84 15.01
CA GLN A 201 18.22 -38.93 16.09
C GLN A 201 17.70 -37.53 16.51
N TRP A 202 16.42 -37.31 16.22
CA TRP A 202 15.67 -36.09 16.49
C TRP A 202 15.23 -36.09 17.96
N GLU A 203 15.42 -34.98 18.67
CA GLU A 203 14.67 -34.68 19.88
C GLU A 203 14.44 -33.17 20.00
N ALA A 204 13.22 -32.83 20.40
CA ALA A 204 12.65 -31.50 20.41
C ALA A 204 13.13 -30.69 21.63
N CYS A 205 13.51 -29.43 21.41
CA CYS A 205 13.69 -28.46 22.49
C CYS A 205 12.49 -27.53 22.59
N VAL A 206 11.69 -27.74 23.64
CA VAL A 206 10.79 -26.74 24.22
C VAL A 206 11.62 -25.91 25.21
N ALA A 207 11.74 -24.61 24.99
CA ALA A 207 12.35 -23.69 25.94
C ALA A 207 11.28 -22.76 26.53
N THR A 208 11.01 -22.95 27.82
CA THR A 208 10.22 -22.08 28.69
C THR A 208 11.04 -20.90 29.18
N GLU A 209 10.57 -19.67 28.97
CA GLU A 209 11.17 -18.46 29.52
C GLU A 209 10.44 -18.03 30.81
N ARG A 210 11.15 -18.01 31.94
CA ARG A 210 10.68 -17.46 33.22
C ARG A 210 11.10 -15.99 33.36
N THR A 211 10.20 -15.23 33.98
CA THR A 211 10.19 -13.79 34.21
C THR A 211 11.06 -13.28 35.39
N ARG A 212 11.67 -12.09 35.18
CA ARG A 212 11.84 -10.91 36.10
C ARG A 212 12.73 -11.09 37.37
N PRO A 213 13.22 -10.02 38.07
CA PRO A 213 12.62 -8.67 38.23
C PRO A 213 13.56 -7.43 38.38
N VAL A 214 12.88 -6.32 38.69
CA VAL A 214 13.22 -4.89 38.89
C VAL A 214 14.24 -4.58 40.00
N GLY A 215 15.02 -3.51 39.83
CA GLY A 215 15.75 -2.78 40.87
C GLY A 215 15.84 -1.28 40.58
N ARG A 216 15.74 -0.45 41.62
CA ARG A 216 15.55 1.02 41.62
C ARG A 216 16.79 1.73 42.21
N ALA A 217 16.95 3.01 41.84
CA ALA A 217 17.60 4.13 42.55
C ALA A 217 19.02 4.57 42.12
N GLY A 218 19.22 5.90 42.08
CA GLY A 218 20.52 6.58 42.05
C GLY A 218 20.56 7.81 41.14
N GLY A 219 20.44 9.01 41.71
CA GLY A 219 20.57 10.27 40.97
C GLY A 219 22.00 10.84 40.95
N ALA A 220 22.29 11.71 39.99
CA ALA A 220 23.32 12.74 40.09
C ALA A 220 23.06 13.86 39.06
N ARG A 221 23.09 15.12 39.51
CA ARG A 221 23.09 16.34 38.69
C ARG A 221 24.53 16.67 38.31
N ILE A 222 24.79 17.08 37.07
CA ILE A 222 25.87 18.03 36.73
C ILE A 222 25.36 18.93 35.60
N ALA A 223 25.56 20.25 35.77
CA ALA A 223 25.20 21.31 34.84
C ALA A 223 26.45 21.95 34.18
N HIS A 224 26.19 22.76 33.16
CA HIS A 224 27.08 23.61 32.33
C HIS A 224 27.74 22.90 31.13
N ARG A 225 27.79 23.45 29.90
CA ARG A 225 27.85 24.84 29.45
C ARG A 225 27.45 24.93 27.94
N ARG A 226 26.73 25.97 27.51
CA ARG A 226 26.64 26.41 26.09
C ARG A 226 27.93 27.18 25.70
N PRO A 227 28.34 27.14 24.43
CA PRO A 227 28.16 28.33 23.59
C PRO A 227 27.89 28.03 22.10
N GLY A 228 27.35 29.05 21.41
CA GLY A 228 27.63 29.26 19.98
C GLY A 228 26.57 28.79 19.00
N ALA A 229 25.63 29.67 18.70
CA ALA A 229 24.73 29.56 17.56
C ALA A 229 25.49 29.78 16.24
N LEU A 230 25.16 29.00 15.22
CA LEU A 230 25.19 29.46 13.83
C LEU A 230 23.86 29.04 13.19
N GLU A 231 23.06 30.04 12.85
CA GLU A 231 21.79 29.91 12.16
C GLU A 231 22.01 29.37 10.73
N SER A 232 21.22 28.37 10.37
CA SER A 232 20.84 28.06 8.99
C SER A 232 19.50 27.31 9.08
N ARG A 233 18.43 28.04 9.36
CA ARG A 233 17.05 27.53 9.32
C ARG A 233 16.57 27.59 7.88
N GLU A 234 16.81 26.54 7.12
CA GLU A 234 15.82 26.04 6.17
C GLU A 234 15.19 24.81 6.84
N GLY A 235 14.17 25.08 7.65
CA GLY A 235 13.35 24.01 8.19
C GLY A 235 12.60 23.37 7.04
N ALA A 236 12.77 22.07 6.85
CA ALA A 236 11.85 21.28 6.03
C ALA A 236 10.41 21.62 6.48
N PRO A 237 9.49 21.90 5.54
CA PRO A 237 8.14 22.30 5.89
C PRO A 237 7.52 21.26 6.83
N SER A 238 6.88 21.74 7.90
CA SER A 238 6.15 20.87 8.81
C SER A 238 5.08 20.12 8.01
N ALA A 239 4.75 18.90 8.43
CA ALA A 239 3.64 18.14 7.84
C ALA A 239 2.32 18.96 7.82
N ASP A 240 2.16 19.95 8.70
CA ASP A 240 1.03 20.89 8.69
C ASP A 240 1.12 21.97 7.60
N ASP A 241 2.32 22.44 7.25
CA ASP A 241 2.54 23.39 6.16
C ASP A 241 2.36 22.70 4.80
N GLU A 242 2.82 21.45 4.69
CA GLU A 242 2.56 20.61 3.52
C GLU A 242 1.06 20.30 3.34
N ARG A 243 0.35 20.02 4.45
CA ARG A 243 -1.11 19.88 4.46
C ARG A 243 -1.83 21.14 3.95
N ARG A 244 -1.32 22.34 4.27
CA ARG A 244 -1.91 23.62 3.80
C ARG A 244 -1.59 23.91 2.33
N ALA A 245 -0.34 23.71 1.90
CA ALA A 245 0.06 23.90 0.50
C ALA A 245 -0.71 22.97 -0.45
N TRP A 246 -0.99 21.74 -0.01
CA TRP A 246 -1.81 20.80 -0.77
C TRP A 246 -3.29 21.21 -0.86
N ARG A 247 -3.87 21.80 0.21
CA ARG A 247 -5.23 22.36 0.15
C ARG A 247 -5.37 23.52 -0.84
N CYS A 248 -4.37 24.39 -0.96
CA CYS A 248 -4.44 25.53 -1.89
C CYS A 248 -4.40 25.10 -3.37
N ARG A 249 -3.68 24.02 -3.70
CA ARG A 249 -3.70 23.42 -5.04
C ARG A 249 -5.01 22.72 -5.41
N TRP A 250 -5.95 22.61 -4.47
CA TRP A 250 -7.23 21.90 -4.66
C TRP A 250 -8.40 22.80 -5.08
N SER A 251 -8.29 24.12 -4.91
CA SER A 251 -9.39 25.06 -5.19
C SER A 251 -9.34 25.72 -6.57
N ALA A 252 -8.44 25.28 -7.47
CA ALA A 252 -8.25 25.82 -8.81
C ALA A 252 -8.59 24.78 -9.88
#